data_AF-A0A0Q8SV81-F1
#
_entry.id   AF-A0A0Q8SV81-F1
#
_cell.length_a   1.000
_cell.length_b   1.000
_cell.length_c   1.000
_cell.angle_alpha   90.00
_cell.angle_beta   90.00
_cell.angle_gamma   90.00
#
_symmetry.space_group_name_H-M   'P 1'
#
loop_
_entity.id
_entity.type
_entity.pdbx_description
1 polymer ?
#
loop_
_entity_poly.entity_id
_entity_poly.type
_entity_poly.pdbx_seq_one_letter_code
_entity_poly.pdbx_strand_id
1 'polypeptide(L)'
;MQYPLILSSHRRIVIAPQGWFDGIGRLDPKGGELEIGINQLGEGGLAWFVDAQGLFHVLQWTGRQPRSLAQWAGLSRQRERYAIAPSRPIAAGELLQLTEGYSELSEDAPHSADLRSDLNAMPPDTVLGAAFMARYLGAGAPGPA
;
A
#
# COMPACT_ATOMS: atom_id res chain seq x y z
N MET A 1 -4.61 -8.01 -10.21
CA MET A 1 -3.21 -7.94 -9.74
C MET A 1 -3.04 -8.99 -8.66
N GLN A 2 -1.86 -9.58 -8.57
CA GLN A 2 -1.51 -10.43 -7.42
C GLN A 2 -1.09 -9.49 -6.28
N TYR A 3 -1.66 -9.71 -5.10
CA TYR A 3 -1.35 -9.02 -3.84
C TYR A 3 -0.36 -9.92 -3.10
N PRO A 4 0.65 -9.39 -2.38
CA PRO A 4 0.52 -8.21 -1.50
C PRO A 4 0.99 -6.85 -2.07
N LEU A 5 0.63 -5.74 -1.40
CA LEU A 5 1.07 -4.37 -1.72
C LEU A 5 1.82 -3.73 -0.54
N ILE A 6 2.87 -2.97 -0.83
CA ILE A 6 3.45 -2.02 0.13
C ILE A 6 2.74 -0.69 -0.09
N LEU A 7 2.06 -0.14 0.91
CA LEU A 7 1.32 1.12 0.77
C LEU A 7 1.68 2.13 1.86
N SER A 8 1.69 3.40 1.47
CA SER A 8 1.81 4.52 2.39
C SER A 8 0.44 5.00 2.85
N SER A 9 0.18 4.98 4.15
CA SER A 9 -0.98 5.58 4.80
C SER A 9 -0.54 6.43 6.01
N HIS A 10 -0.85 7.73 6.03
CA HIS A 10 -0.51 8.63 7.15
C HIS A 10 0.95 8.56 7.63
N ARG A 11 1.92 8.49 6.70
CA ARG A 11 3.34 8.26 7.01
C ARG A 11 3.59 6.94 7.75
N ARG A 12 2.83 5.91 7.39
CA ARG A 12 3.03 4.53 7.83
C ARG A 12 3.12 3.63 6.62
N ILE A 13 3.94 2.59 6.73
CA ILE A 13 4.01 1.55 5.73
C ILE A 13 3.09 0.42 6.17
N VAL A 14 2.19 0.03 5.29
CA VAL A 14 1.30 -1.10 5.49
C VAL A 14 1.59 -2.14 4.42
N ILE A 15 1.71 -3.40 4.83
CA ILE A 15 1.80 -4.53 3.93
C ILE A 15 0.41 -5.14 3.81
N ALA A 16 -0.28 -4.86 2.71
CA ALA A 16 -1.64 -5.34 2.49
C ALA A 16 -1.60 -6.76 1.91
N PRO A 17 -1.97 -7.81 2.68
CA PRO A 17 -2.09 -9.16 2.14
C PRO A 17 -3.21 -9.25 1.10
N GLN A 18 -3.25 -10.37 0.39
CA GLN A 18 -4.36 -10.65 -0.52
C GLN A 18 -5.71 -10.58 0.21
N GLY A 19 -6.68 -9.90 -0.39
CA GLY A 19 -8.01 -9.69 0.18
C GLY A 19 -8.10 -8.58 1.24
N TRP A 20 -6.98 -7.94 1.62
CA TRP A 20 -7.02 -6.82 2.58
C TRP A 20 -7.92 -5.68 2.09
N PHE A 21 -7.83 -5.34 0.80
CA PHE A 21 -8.69 -4.34 0.20
C PHE A 21 -10.16 -4.75 0.13
N ASP A 22 -10.49 -6.05 0.10
CA ASP A 22 -11.88 -6.50 0.06
C ASP A 22 -12.64 -6.15 1.37
N GLY A 23 -11.90 -6.10 2.48
CA GLY A 23 -12.45 -5.72 3.79
C GLY A 23 -12.57 -4.22 4.01
N ILE A 24 -11.83 -3.41 3.26
CA ILE A 24 -11.77 -1.96 3.51
C ILE A 24 -12.14 -1.11 2.30
N GLY A 25 -12.26 -1.64 1.08
CA GLY A 25 -12.29 -0.81 -0.11
C GLY A 25 -12.42 -1.56 -1.44
N ARG A 26 -11.92 -0.93 -2.51
CA ARG A 26 -11.84 -1.49 -3.86
C ARG A 26 -10.64 -0.88 -4.57
N LEU A 27 -9.72 -1.72 -5.04
CA LEU A 27 -8.62 -1.30 -5.91
C LEU A 27 -8.90 -1.75 -7.34
N ASP A 28 -9.03 -0.79 -8.27
CA ASP A 28 -9.17 -1.02 -9.71
C ASP A 28 -8.01 -0.35 -10.48
N PRO A 29 -6.88 -1.05 -10.63
CA PRO A 29 -5.72 -0.53 -11.35
C PRO A 29 -5.97 -0.34 -12.85
N LYS A 30 -6.91 -1.09 -13.45
CA LYS A 30 -7.25 -0.95 -14.86
C LYS A 30 -8.12 0.27 -15.11
N GLY A 31 -9.03 0.55 -14.18
CA GLY A 31 -9.81 1.79 -14.12
C GLY A 31 -9.01 2.99 -13.61
N GLY A 32 -7.81 2.77 -13.06
CA GLY A 32 -6.97 3.82 -12.50
C GLY A 32 -7.55 4.41 -11.20
N GLU A 33 -8.29 3.63 -10.43
CA GLU A 33 -8.98 4.12 -9.23
C GLU A 33 -8.76 3.20 -8.02
N LEU A 34 -8.61 3.83 -6.85
CA LEU A 34 -8.61 3.17 -5.56
C LEU A 34 -9.67 3.81 -4.66
N GLU A 35 -10.48 2.99 -4.02
CA GLU A 35 -11.47 3.39 -3.03
C GLU A 35 -11.17 2.74 -1.69
N ILE A 36 -11.25 3.48 -0.60
CA ILE A 36 -11.11 2.94 0.76
C ILE A 36 -12.17 3.53 1.69
N GLY A 37 -12.64 2.72 2.61
CA GLY A 37 -13.59 3.05 3.65
C GLY A 37 -12.90 3.74 4.81
N ILE A 38 -13.31 4.97 5.08
CA ILE A 38 -12.85 5.79 6.20
C ILE A 38 -13.87 5.78 7.34
N ASN A 39 -13.37 5.88 8.57
CA ASN A 39 -14.24 6.06 9.73
C ASN A 39 -14.76 7.50 9.80
N GLN A 40 -15.70 7.79 10.72
CA GLN A 40 -16.33 9.12 10.83
C GLN A 40 -15.36 10.25 11.24
N LEU A 41 -14.14 9.91 11.69
CA LEU A 41 -13.16 10.84 12.27
C LEU A 41 -11.89 10.97 11.43
N GLY A 42 -11.76 10.24 10.32
CA GLY A 42 -10.47 10.01 9.66
C GLY A 42 -10.46 10.26 8.17
N GLU A 43 -9.29 10.67 7.70
CA GLU A 43 -8.86 10.51 6.31
C GLU A 43 -8.16 9.14 6.20
N GLY A 44 -8.06 8.58 5.00
CA GLY A 44 -7.27 7.35 4.76
C GLY A 44 -5.79 7.64 4.47
N GLY A 45 -5.49 8.89 4.09
CA GLY A 45 -4.14 9.44 3.99
C GLY A 45 -3.22 8.63 3.08
N LEU A 46 -3.75 8.02 2.03
CA LEU A 46 -2.97 7.20 1.11
C LEU A 46 -2.18 8.06 0.13
N ALA A 47 -0.91 7.73 -0.09
CA ALA A 47 -0.01 8.52 -0.94
C ALA A 47 0.56 7.74 -2.13
N TRP A 48 0.91 6.48 -1.93
CA TRP A 48 1.49 5.63 -2.97
C TRP A 48 1.39 4.16 -2.57
N PHE A 49 1.59 3.27 -3.54
CA PHE A 49 1.82 1.85 -3.28
C PHE A 49 2.83 1.24 -4.27
N VAL A 50 3.43 0.12 -3.89
CA VAL A 50 4.25 -0.75 -4.75
C VAL A 50 3.52 -2.09 -4.89
N ASP A 51 3.34 -2.54 -6.13
CA ASP A 51 2.67 -3.80 -6.43
C ASP A 51 3.59 -5.02 -6.34
N ALA A 52 3.00 -6.22 -6.42
CA ALA A 52 3.76 -7.47 -6.37
C ALA A 52 4.75 -7.65 -7.53
N GLN A 53 4.69 -6.83 -8.57
CA GLN A 53 5.66 -6.83 -9.67
C GLN A 53 6.83 -5.85 -9.40
N GLY A 54 6.77 -5.08 -8.31
CA GLY A 54 7.75 -4.04 -7.98
C GLY A 54 7.46 -2.71 -8.67
N LEU A 55 6.27 -2.53 -9.24
CA LEU A 55 5.91 -1.26 -9.88
C LEU A 55 5.34 -0.30 -8.86
N PHE A 56 5.77 0.94 -8.95
CA PHE A 56 5.35 2.04 -8.10
C PHE A 56 4.21 2.81 -8.73
N HIS A 57 3.22 3.15 -7.88
CA HIS A 57 2.02 3.87 -8.24
C HIS A 57 1.80 5.01 -7.25
N VAL A 58 1.65 6.23 -7.76
CA VAL A 58 1.25 7.38 -6.94
C VAL A 58 -0.28 7.40 -6.82
N LEU A 59 -0.77 7.69 -5.62
CA LEU A 59 -2.18 7.88 -5.35
C LEU A 59 -2.47 9.38 -5.23
N GLN A 60 -3.39 9.86 -6.06
CA GLN A 60 -3.86 11.24 -6.04
C GLN A 60 -5.24 11.27 -5.42
N TRP A 61 -5.39 11.94 -4.28
CA TRP A 61 -6.70 12.08 -3.63
C TRP A 61 -7.66 12.84 -4.55
N THR A 62 -8.79 12.21 -4.91
CA THR A 62 -9.82 12.82 -5.77
C THR A 62 -11.03 13.31 -4.98
N GLY A 63 -11.16 12.88 -3.73
CA GLY A 63 -12.20 13.36 -2.82
C GLY A 63 -12.88 12.26 -2.04
N ARG A 64 -13.90 12.67 -1.28
CA ARG A 64 -14.79 11.75 -0.56
C ARG A 64 -16.04 11.48 -1.39
N GLN A 65 -16.51 10.24 -1.39
CA GLN A 65 -17.83 9.94 -1.93
C GLN A 65 -18.91 10.64 -1.10
N PRO A 66 -19.98 11.12 -1.76
CA PRO A 66 -21.13 11.69 -1.08
C PRO A 66 -21.76 10.65 -0.15
N ARG A 67 -22.23 11.12 1.02
CA ARG A 67 -22.79 10.25 2.04
C ARG A 67 -24.11 9.63 1.60
N SER A 68 -24.22 8.31 1.64
CA SER A 68 -25.49 7.61 1.46
C SER A 68 -26.33 7.62 2.76
N LEU A 69 -27.64 7.35 2.66
CA LEU A 69 -28.53 7.25 3.82
C LEU A 69 -28.04 6.20 4.84
N ALA A 70 -27.49 5.08 4.37
CA ALA A 70 -26.90 4.05 5.24
C ALA A 70 -25.67 4.58 6.02
N GLN A 71 -24.88 5.47 5.42
CA GLN A 71 -23.73 6.10 6.07
C GLN A 71 -24.18 7.16 7.08
N TRP A 72 -25.28 7.88 6.81
CA TRP A 72 -25.92 8.79 7.76
C TRP A 72 -26.46 8.06 9.00
N ALA A 73 -27.02 6.87 8.81
CA ALA A 73 -27.46 6.00 9.90
C ALA A 73 -26.32 5.26 10.62
N GLY A 74 -25.05 5.47 10.21
CA GLY A 74 -23.89 4.81 10.80
C GLY A 74 -23.75 3.32 10.47
N LEU A 75 -24.55 2.80 9.53
CA LEU A 75 -24.57 1.39 9.14
C LEU A 75 -23.45 1.02 8.16
N SER A 76 -22.80 2.01 7.54
CA SER A 76 -21.65 1.79 6.67
C SER A 76 -20.65 2.93 6.73
N ARG A 77 -19.40 2.64 6.36
CA ARG A 77 -18.30 3.61 6.33
C ARG A 77 -18.41 4.53 5.12
N GLN A 78 -18.02 5.79 5.30
CA GLN A 78 -17.82 6.72 4.18
C GLN A 78 -16.61 6.27 3.36
N ARG A 79 -16.56 6.61 2.07
CA ARG A 79 -15.45 6.21 1.19
C ARG A 79 -14.64 7.40 0.70
N GLU A 80 -13.34 7.23 0.63
CA GLU A 80 -12.42 8.09 -0.11
C GLU A 80 -12.04 7.46 -1.44
N ARG A 81 -11.82 8.31 -2.45
CA ARG A 81 -11.38 7.92 -3.78
C ARG A 81 -10.01 8.53 -4.06
N TYR A 82 -9.21 7.76 -4.77
CA TYR A 82 -7.88 8.10 -5.22
C TYR A 82 -7.75 7.70 -6.69
N ALA A 83 -7.18 8.57 -7.51
CA ALA A 83 -6.72 8.22 -8.84
C ALA A 83 -5.33 7.60 -8.74
N ILE A 84 -5.09 6.55 -9.52
CA ILE A 84 -3.82 5.83 -9.59
C ILE A 84 -3.07 6.37 -10.80
N ALA A 85 -1.92 7.00 -10.55
CA ALA A 85 -1.04 7.47 -11.61
C ALA A 85 -0.45 6.29 -12.41
N PRO A 86 -0.01 6.50 -13.66
CA PRO A 86 0.66 5.46 -14.43
C PRO A 86 1.83 4.83 -13.68
N SER A 87 1.94 3.51 -13.80
CA SER A 87 2.97 2.75 -13.09
C SER A 87 4.36 3.04 -13.64
N ARG A 88 5.36 2.95 -12.76
CA ARG A 88 6.77 3.04 -13.17
C ARG A 88 7.66 2.14 -12.32
N PRO A 89 8.86 1.78 -12.80
CA PRO A 89 9.88 1.18 -11.96
C PRO A 89 10.27 2.12 -10.81
N ILE A 90 10.67 1.53 -9.69
CA ILE A 90 11.23 2.22 -8.53
C ILE A 90 12.52 1.56 -8.11
N ALA A 91 13.52 2.37 -7.78
CA ALA A 91 14.81 1.90 -7.29
C ALA A 91 14.78 1.70 -5.76
N ALA A 92 15.64 0.81 -5.25
CA ALA A 92 15.72 0.53 -3.82
C ALA A 92 16.02 1.78 -2.99
N GLY A 93 16.97 2.62 -3.44
CA GLY A 93 17.30 3.87 -2.77
C GLY A 93 16.16 4.90 -2.79
N GLU A 94 15.37 4.92 -3.88
CA GLU A 94 14.19 5.79 -3.97
C GLU A 94 13.09 5.33 -3.01
N LEU A 95 12.79 4.02 -2.96
CA LEU A 95 11.81 3.51 -2.01
C LEU A 95 12.26 3.75 -0.57
N LEU A 96 13.54 3.57 -0.28
CA LEU A 96 14.12 3.84 1.04
C LEU A 96 13.86 5.30 1.44
N GLN A 97 14.20 6.27 0.59
CA GLN A 97 13.94 7.70 0.80
C GLN A 97 12.45 8.00 1.02
N LEU A 98 11.57 7.39 0.23
CA LEU A 98 10.11 7.57 0.39
C LEU A 98 9.60 7.06 1.74
N THR A 99 10.30 6.10 2.35
CA THR A 99 9.97 5.60 3.69
C THR A 99 10.68 6.36 4.81
N GLU A 100 11.63 7.26 4.53
CA GLU A 100 12.31 8.06 5.55
C GLU A 100 11.28 8.93 6.31
N GLY A 101 11.19 8.76 7.63
CA GLY A 101 10.23 9.48 8.47
C GLY A 101 8.86 8.81 8.65
N TYR A 102 8.69 7.58 8.17
CA TYR A 102 7.47 6.80 8.43
C TYR A 102 7.54 6.13 9.80
N SER A 103 6.43 6.14 10.54
CA SER A 103 6.34 5.51 11.87
C SER A 103 6.01 4.02 11.75
N GLU A 104 6.80 3.17 12.39
CA GLU A 104 6.77 1.69 12.26
C GLU A 104 5.71 0.99 13.13
N LEU A 105 4.83 1.74 13.79
CA LEU A 105 3.91 1.20 14.80
C LEU A 105 2.63 0.60 14.18
N SER A 106 2.61 -0.72 14.02
CA SER A 106 1.39 -1.54 13.92
C SER A 106 1.70 -2.97 14.35
N GLU A 107 0.94 -3.52 15.31
CA GLU A 107 1.03 -4.94 15.73
C GLU A 107 0.50 -5.92 14.67
N ASP A 108 -0.32 -5.44 13.72
CA ASP A 108 -1.11 -6.29 12.81
C ASP A 108 -0.50 -6.52 11.40
N ALA A 109 0.71 -6.05 11.10
CA ALA A 109 1.34 -6.20 9.79
C ALA A 109 2.84 -6.57 9.90
N PRO A 110 3.39 -7.42 9.00
CA PRO A 110 4.80 -7.78 9.02
C PRO A 110 5.69 -6.52 9.00
N HIS A 111 6.76 -6.56 9.79
CA HIS A 111 7.51 -5.38 10.22
C HIS A 111 8.07 -4.58 9.03
N SER A 112 7.71 -3.30 8.99
CA SER A 112 8.35 -2.30 8.11
C SER A 112 9.86 -2.14 8.37
N ALA A 113 10.35 -2.58 9.54
CA ALA A 113 11.78 -2.62 9.87
C ALA A 113 12.56 -3.57 8.93
N ASP A 114 11.98 -4.71 8.57
CA ASP A 114 12.59 -5.67 7.64
C ASP A 114 12.69 -5.06 6.23
N LEU A 115 11.74 -4.21 5.83
CA LEU A 115 11.77 -3.52 4.53
C LEU A 115 12.97 -2.60 4.42
N ARG A 116 13.20 -1.74 5.41
CA ARG A 116 14.32 -0.79 5.38
C ARG A 116 15.66 -1.52 5.43
N SER A 117 15.76 -2.58 6.23
CA SER A 117 16.96 -3.44 6.28
C SER A 117 17.24 -4.06 4.91
N ASP A 118 16.22 -4.66 4.29
CA ASP A 118 16.31 -5.29 2.97
C ASP A 118 16.69 -4.29 1.88
N LEU A 119 16.10 -3.09 1.89
CA LEU A 119 16.42 -2.03 0.92
C LEU A 119 17.85 -1.50 1.11
N ASN A 120 18.32 -1.36 2.35
CA ASN A 120 19.71 -0.94 2.64
C ASN A 120 20.75 -1.98 2.24
N ALA A 121 20.40 -3.27 2.23
CA ALA A 121 21.29 -4.34 1.79
C ALA A 121 21.45 -4.39 0.25
N MET A 122 20.64 -3.65 -0.49
CA MET A 122 20.67 -3.59 -1.95
C MET A 122 21.44 -2.36 -2.44
N PRO A 123 22.13 -2.43 -3.59
CA PRO A 123 22.64 -1.23 -4.25
C PRO A 123 21.49 -0.23 -4.53
N PRO A 124 21.69 1.08 -4.32
CA PRO A 124 20.60 2.07 -4.36
C PRO A 124 19.90 2.15 -5.73
N ASP A 125 20.62 1.91 -6.82
CA ASP A 125 20.10 1.94 -8.19
C ASP A 125 19.37 0.64 -8.60
N THR A 126 19.28 -0.35 -7.69
CA THR A 126 18.61 -1.62 -7.99
C THR A 126 17.13 -1.40 -8.15
N VAL A 127 16.61 -1.66 -9.35
CA VAL A 127 15.17 -1.63 -9.62
C VAL A 127 14.48 -2.79 -8.89
N LEU A 128 13.46 -2.45 -8.11
CA LEU A 128 12.63 -3.45 -7.44
C LEU A 128 11.81 -4.22 -8.47
N GLY A 129 11.71 -5.52 -8.26
CA GLY A 129 11.00 -6.42 -9.17
C GLY A 129 10.28 -7.52 -8.43
N ALA A 130 9.54 -8.33 -9.19
CA ALA A 130 8.71 -9.40 -8.64
C ALA A 130 9.45 -10.36 -7.68
N ALA A 131 10.73 -10.66 -7.93
CA ALA A 131 11.53 -11.53 -7.06
C ALA A 131 11.75 -10.95 -5.67
N PHE A 132 12.07 -9.66 -5.57
CA PHE A 132 12.20 -8.96 -4.29
C PHE A 132 10.86 -8.93 -3.56
N MET A 133 9.80 -8.53 -4.27
CA MET A 133 8.46 -8.47 -3.70
C MET A 133 8.00 -9.85 -3.21
N ALA A 134 8.23 -10.93 -3.97
CA ALA A 134 7.87 -12.28 -3.57
C ALA A 134 8.58 -12.74 -2.29
N ARG A 135 9.87 -12.42 -2.13
CA ARG A 135 10.65 -12.72 -0.92
C ARG A 135 10.12 -11.95 0.28
N TYR A 136 9.94 -10.64 0.11
CA TYR A 136 9.53 -9.74 1.19
C TYR A 136 8.07 -9.98 1.63
N LEU A 137 7.20 -10.32 0.68
CA LEU A 137 5.77 -10.49 0.91
C LEU A 137 5.37 -11.94 1.26
N GLY A 138 6.34 -12.84 1.43
CA GLY A 138 6.10 -14.20 1.90
C GLY A 138 5.64 -15.21 0.84
N ALA A 139 5.78 -14.93 -0.46
CA ALA A 139 5.43 -15.86 -1.53
C ALA A 139 6.53 -16.90 -1.84
N GLY A 140 7.59 -16.99 -1.03
CA GLY A 140 8.70 -17.91 -1.29
C GLY A 140 9.78 -17.96 -0.22
N ALA A 141 9.42 -17.94 1.06
CA ALA A 141 10.35 -18.45 2.07
C ALA A 141 10.28 -20.00 2.02
N PRO A 142 11.32 -20.73 1.58
CA PRO A 142 11.46 -22.10 2.03
C PRO A 142 11.49 -22.04 3.55
N GLY A 143 10.53 -22.70 4.20
CA GLY A 143 10.54 -22.83 5.66
C GLY A 143 11.89 -23.37 6.12
N PRO A 144 12.33 -23.02 7.34
CA PRO A 144 13.55 -23.59 7.89
C PRO A 144 13.43 -25.12 7.85
N ALA A 145 14.41 -25.75 7.21
CA ALA A 145 14.61 -27.19 7.26
C ALA A 145 15.02 -27.62 8.67
#